data_AF-A0A7W4ED97-F1
#
_entry.id   AF-A0A7W4ED97-F1
#
_cell.length_a   1.000
_cell.length_b   1.000
_cell.length_c   1.000
_cell.angle_alpha   90.00
_cell.angle_beta   90.00
_cell.angle_gamma   90.00
#
_symmetry.space_group_name_H-M   'P 1'
#
loop_
_entity.id
_entity.type
_entity.pdbx_description
1 polymer ?
#
loop_
_entity_poly.entity_id
_entity_poly.type
_entity_poly.pdbx_seq_one_letter_code
_entity_poly.pdbx_strand_id
1 'polypeptide(L)'
;MSSTDPVSNPVKNHDLDRLVSVTLTVKEWHELTSAIDELTMGDYAPNKDGWRWMQEVMGVADRQTIMDLSDKILRTCDQERNE
;
A
#
# COMPACT_ATOMS: atom_id res chain seq x y z
N MET A 1 -43.88 -17.70 -6.14
CA MET A 1 -42.69 -17.39 -5.32
C MET A 1 -41.50 -17.47 -6.25
N SER A 2 -40.86 -16.33 -6.55
CA SER A 2 -39.69 -16.29 -7.46
C SER A 2 -38.44 -16.62 -6.66
N SER A 3 -37.75 -17.70 -7.05
CA SER A 3 -36.43 -18.05 -6.56
C SER A 3 -35.43 -17.08 -7.19
N THR A 4 -34.85 -16.19 -6.38
CA THR A 4 -33.67 -15.44 -6.78
C THR A 4 -32.45 -16.27 -6.40
N ASP A 5 -31.85 -16.92 -7.39
CA ASP A 5 -30.53 -17.52 -7.23
C ASP A 5 -29.52 -16.42 -6.88
N PRO A 6 -28.61 -16.64 -5.91
CA PRO A 6 -27.56 -15.68 -5.65
C PRO A 6 -26.63 -15.65 -6.87
N VAL A 7 -26.52 -14.48 -7.51
CA VAL A 7 -25.47 -14.19 -8.49
C VAL A 7 -24.13 -14.41 -7.80
N SER A 8 -23.52 -15.56 -8.08
CA SER A 8 -22.16 -15.85 -7.66
C SER A 8 -21.25 -14.92 -8.45
N ASN A 9 -20.82 -13.82 -7.82
CA ASN A 9 -19.81 -12.94 -8.40
C ASN A 9 -18.55 -13.78 -8.61
N PRO A 10 -17.98 -13.81 -9.83
CA PRO A 10 -16.77 -14.56 -10.07
C PRO A 10 -15.67 -13.97 -9.19
N VAL A 11 -15.11 -14.83 -8.32
CA VAL A 11 -13.90 -14.53 -7.57
C VAL A 11 -12.82 -14.23 -8.60
N LYS A 12 -12.43 -12.95 -8.73
CA LYS A 12 -11.29 -12.56 -9.55
C LYS A 12 -10.06 -13.21 -8.91
N ASN A 13 -9.55 -14.27 -9.52
CA ASN A 13 -8.21 -14.78 -9.22
C ASN A 13 -7.22 -13.71 -9.65
N HIS A 14 -6.74 -12.93 -8.69
CA HIS A 14 -5.66 -11.99 -8.90
C HIS A 14 -4.34 -12.78 -8.91
N ASP A 15 -3.61 -12.68 -10.02
CA ASP A 15 -2.21 -13.08 -10.05
C ASP A 15 -1.42 -12.07 -9.22
N LEU A 16 -1.15 -12.41 -7.97
CA LEU A 16 -0.51 -11.53 -6.99
C LEU A 16 0.97 -11.25 -7.31
N ASP A 17 1.59 -12.09 -8.14
CA ASP A 17 3.00 -11.97 -8.52
C ASP A 17 3.19 -11.14 -9.80
N ARG A 18 2.09 -10.74 -10.44
CA ARG A 18 2.15 -9.90 -11.64
C ARG A 18 2.73 -8.52 -11.30
N LEU A 19 3.81 -8.15 -12.00
CA LEU A 19 4.38 -6.81 -11.93
C LEU A 19 3.39 -5.75 -12.46
N VAL A 20 3.35 -4.63 -11.76
CA VAL A 20 2.53 -3.46 -12.10
C VAL A 20 3.41 -2.22 -12.24
N SER A 21 3.02 -1.29 -13.11
CA SER A 21 3.68 0.01 -13.28
C SER A 21 2.64 1.12 -13.15
N VAL A 22 3.03 2.21 -12.49
CA VAL A 22 2.19 3.40 -12.30
C VAL A 22 2.98 4.62 -12.75
N THR A 23 2.37 5.49 -13.54
CA THR A 23 2.94 6.79 -13.93
C THR A 23 2.39 7.85 -13.00
N LEU A 24 3.28 8.64 -12.39
CA LEU A 24 2.95 9.70 -11.46
C LEU A 24 3.54 11.02 -11.97
N THR A 25 2.86 12.12 -11.67
CA THR A 25 3.48 13.44 -11.73
C THR A 25 4.51 13.59 -10.61
N VAL A 26 5.44 14.54 -10.77
CA VAL A 26 6.43 14.87 -9.72
C VAL A 26 5.75 15.23 -8.39
N LYS A 27 4.60 15.91 -8.45
CA LYS A 27 3.83 16.26 -7.25
C LYS A 27 3.25 15.02 -6.58
N GLU A 28 2.58 14.16 -7.33
CA GLU A 28 2.00 12.91 -6.80
C GLU A 28 3.08 11.99 -6.22
N TRP A 29 4.25 11.94 -6.86
CA TRP A 29 5.41 11.23 -6.34
C TRP A 29 5.84 11.75 -4.97
N HIS A 30 6.06 13.06 -4.83
CA HIS A 30 6.46 13.66 -3.57
C HIS A 30 5.42 13.50 -2.46
N GLU A 31 4.13 13.63 -2.78
CA GLU A 31 3.04 13.44 -1.82
C GLU A 31 2.96 11.98 -1.37
N LEU A 32 3.11 11.01 -2.28
CA LEU A 32 3.14 9.60 -1.96
C LEU A 32 4.34 9.24 -1.06
N THR A 33 5.54 9.67 -1.44
CA THR A 33 6.76 9.36 -0.66
C THR A 33 6.69 9.97 0.73
N SER A 34 6.18 11.21 0.85
CA SER A 34 6.05 11.89 2.15
C SER A 34 5.02 11.19 3.05
N ALA A 35 3.90 10.74 2.48
CA ALA A 35 2.87 10.03 3.23
C ALA A 35 3.38 8.68 3.76
N ILE A 36 4.15 7.95 2.95
CA ILE A 36 4.75 6.68 3.34
C ILE A 36 5.83 6.87 4.40
N ASP A 37 6.69 7.88 4.23
CA ASP A 37 7.73 8.23 5.19
C ASP A 37 7.13 8.57 6.56
N GLU A 38 6.13 9.46 6.62
CA GLU A 38 5.45 9.81 7.87
C GLU A 38 4.81 8.58 8.54
N LEU A 39 4.16 7.72 7.75
CA LEU A 39 3.48 6.54 8.26
C LEU A 39 4.46 5.48 8.81
N THR A 40 5.67 5.40 8.27
CA THR A 40 6.63 4.33 8.60
C THR A 40 7.76 4.75 9.53
N MET A 41 8.20 5.99 9.42
CA MET A 41 9.39 6.54 10.09
C MET A 41 9.14 7.92 10.74
N GLY A 42 8.00 8.55 10.48
CA GLY A 42 7.64 9.85 11.05
C GLY A 42 7.35 9.83 12.55
N ASP A 43 7.27 11.02 13.13
CA ASP A 43 6.98 11.22 14.56
C ASP A 43 5.59 10.70 14.95
N TYR A 44 4.67 10.61 13.99
CA TYR A 44 3.33 10.07 14.17
C TYR A 44 3.17 8.64 13.66
N ALA A 45 4.26 7.95 13.33
CA ALA A 45 4.23 6.55 12.91
C ALA A 45 3.55 5.69 14.00
N PRO A 46 2.54 4.87 13.65
CA PRO A 46 1.83 4.08 14.63
C PRO A 46 2.78 3.09 15.32
N ASN A 47 2.69 3.05 16.65
CA ASN A 47 3.31 1.98 17.42
C ASN A 47 2.63 0.62 17.13
N LYS A 48 3.15 -0.45 17.74
CA LYS A 48 2.65 -1.82 17.49
C LYS A 48 1.14 -1.98 17.69
N ASP A 49 0.57 -1.37 18.73
CA ASP A 49 -0.87 -1.47 19.00
C ASP A 49 -1.69 -0.58 18.05
N GLY A 50 -1.18 0.61 17.71
CA GLY A 50 -1.79 1.47 16.71
C GLY A 50 -1.85 0.79 15.33
N TRP A 51 -0.78 0.10 14.95
CA TRP A 51 -0.76 -0.66 13.68
C TRP A 51 -1.75 -1.82 13.67
N ARG A 52 -1.85 -2.55 14.80
CA ARG A 52 -2.84 -3.62 14.95
C ARG A 52 -4.26 -3.09 14.76
N TRP A 53 -4.59 -1.95 15.37
CA TRP A 53 -5.89 -1.31 15.19
C TRP A 53 -6.14 -0.92 13.73
N MET A 54 -5.16 -0.33 13.04
CA MET A 54 -5.30 0.03 11.62
C MET A 54 -5.55 -1.20 10.73
N GLN A 55 -4.88 -2.31 10.99
CA GLN A 55 -5.09 -3.56 10.27
C GLN A 55 -6.48 -4.15 10.53
N GLU A 56 -6.89 -4.24 11.80
CA GLU A 56 -8.15 -4.88 12.20
C GLU A 56 -9.39 -4.04 11.86
N VAL A 57 -9.29 -2.72 11.95
CA VAL A 57 -10.44 -1.80 11.80
C VAL A 57 -10.50 -1.16 10.43
N MET A 58 -9.35 -0.77 9.87
CA MET A 58 -9.29 -0.07 8.58
C MET A 58 -8.86 -0.99 7.42
N GLY A 59 -8.48 -2.23 7.70
CA GLY A 59 -8.05 -3.18 6.66
C GLY A 59 -6.71 -2.81 6.02
N VAL A 60 -5.89 -2.02 6.70
CA VAL A 60 -4.53 -1.68 6.23
C VAL A 60 -3.69 -2.95 6.21
N ALA A 61 -2.76 -3.04 5.25
CA ALA A 61 -1.81 -4.14 5.18
C ALA A 61 -0.96 -4.22 6.48
N ASP A 62 -0.37 -5.38 6.73
CA ASP A 62 0.50 -5.55 7.89
C ASP A 62 1.72 -4.62 7.81
N ARG A 63 2.33 -4.36 8.97
CA ARG A 63 3.42 -3.37 9.08
C ARG A 63 4.61 -3.73 8.20
N GLN A 64 4.96 -5.01 8.11
CA GLN A 64 6.13 -5.42 7.36
C GLN A 64 5.91 -5.20 5.87
N THR A 65 4.73 -5.54 5.35
CA THR A 65 4.37 -5.27 3.95
C THR A 65 4.50 -3.78 3.61
N ILE A 66 4.02 -2.88 4.48
CA ILE A 66 4.15 -1.43 4.23
C ILE A 66 5.60 -0.95 4.34
N MET A 67 6.39 -1.46 5.29
CA MET A 67 7.83 -1.15 5.38
C MET A 67 8.59 -1.62 4.12
N ASP A 68 8.31 -2.83 3.63
CA ASP A 68 8.97 -3.37 2.44
C ASP A 68 8.62 -2.57 1.17
N LEU A 69 7.39 -2.05 1.09
CA LEU A 69 6.97 -1.15 0.03
C LEU A 69 7.64 0.23 0.16
N SER A 70 7.74 0.76 1.38
CA SER A 70 8.47 2.01 1.67
C SER A 70 9.91 1.92 1.20
N ASP A 71 10.62 0.86 1.58
CA ASP A 71 12.01 0.61 1.17
C ASP A 71 12.16 0.56 -0.35
N LYS A 72 11.23 -0.09 -1.07
CA LYS A 72 11.25 -0.15 -2.55
C LYS A 72 11.06 1.23 -3.17
N ILE A 73 10.12 2.02 -2.65
CA ILE A 73 9.81 3.37 -3.15
C ILE A 73 10.98 4.31 -2.89
N LEU A 74 11.53 4.32 -1.68
CA LEU A 74 12.66 5.19 -1.31
C LEU A 74 13.93 4.86 -2.09
N ARG A 75 14.23 3.58 -2.34
CA ARG A 75 15.37 3.18 -3.19
C ARG A 75 15.23 3.64 -4.64
N THR A 76 14.00 3.80 -5.12
CA THR A 76 13.74 4.35 -6.45
C THR A 76 14.12 5.84 -6.50
N CYS A 77 13.95 6.59 -5.39
CA CYS A 77 14.42 7.97 -5.27
C CYS A 77 15.95 8.10 -5.34
N ASP A 78 16.69 7.15 -4.73
CA ASP A 78 18.15 7.19 -4.69
C ASP A 78 18.81 6.89 -6.06
N GLN A 79 18.11 6.18 -6.95
CA GLN A 79 18.60 5.93 -8.30
C GLN A 79 18.63 7.20 -9.16
N GLU A 80 17.67 8.12 -9.02
CA GLU A 80 17.66 9.38 -9.80
C GLU A 80 18.67 10.43 -9.34
N ARG A 81 19.38 10.22 -8.22
CA ARG A 81 20.45 11.12 -7.76
C ARG A 81 21.82 10.83 -8.38
N ASN A 82 21.98 9.70 -9.07
CA ASN A 82 23.28 9.22 -9.59
C ASN A 82 23.36 9.18 -11.13
N GLU A 83 22.42 9.81 -11.83
CA GLU A 83 22.47 10.07 -13.28
C GLU A 83 22.63 11.57 -13.54
#